data_AF-A0A2V6TZ96-F1
#
_entry.id   AF-A0A2V6TZ96-F1
#
_cell.length_a   1.000
_cell.length_b   1.000
_cell.length_c   1.000
_cell.angle_alpha   90.00
_cell.angle_beta   90.00
_cell.angle_gamma   90.00
#
_symmetry.space_group_name_H-M   'P 1'
#
loop_
_entity.id
_entity.type
_entity.pdbx_description
1 polymer ?
#
loop_
_entity_poly.entity_id
_entity_poly.type
_entity_poly.pdbx_seq_one_letter_code
_entity_poly.pdbx_strand_id
1 'polypeptide(L)'
;MTSSQLKAMRDGTVEMTKQRLLLAGRSRDPKLGDQASLDRGFEVSRVETVTSAAQALAAYGKSLAALVTDSQSAELQAASRELVASLGRVPEAKEKLSDKQLEAIGTVVQEVGGLWIDVKRKEAVTTIVRESRQAIDRLCDLLARDFAPGTGWVALQLQVIEDPLIADATNVLYDGRSYDERKRASDAIDLVHGNRMRRTEVLQHVTDAATAMKKANGALAQAVEDSTWSAQDIQAFAERAQSLRAAVKIITTK
;
A
#
# COMPACT_ATOMS: atom_id res chain seq x y z
N MET A 1 2.31 7.85 -12.58
CA MET A 1 2.19 9.06 -11.74
C MET A 1 1.43 8.72 -10.46
N THR A 2 2.08 8.19 -9.43
CA THR A 2 1.38 7.77 -8.19
C THR A 2 2.10 8.25 -6.94
N SER A 3 3.41 8.45 -7.08
CA SER A 3 4.29 8.82 -6.00
C SER A 3 3.95 10.16 -5.34
N SER A 4 3.91 11.25 -6.10
CA SER A 4 3.64 12.59 -5.58
C SER A 4 2.24 12.77 -4.98
N GLN A 5 1.27 11.92 -5.35
CA GLN A 5 -0.13 12.12 -5.00
C GLN A 5 -0.45 11.74 -3.54
N LEU A 6 0.16 10.68 -2.99
CA LEU A 6 -0.06 10.28 -1.58
C LEU A 6 0.61 11.23 -0.57
N LYS A 7 1.79 11.77 -0.89
CA LYS A 7 2.40 12.83 -0.09
C LYS A 7 1.53 14.08 -0.11
N ALA A 8 1.03 14.45 -1.30
CA ALA A 8 0.12 15.56 -1.43
C ALA A 8 -1.21 15.35 -0.66
N MET A 9 -1.66 14.10 -0.47
CA MET A 9 -2.82 13.79 0.39
C MET A 9 -2.51 14.03 1.87
N ARG A 10 -1.34 13.61 2.36
CA ARG A 10 -0.91 13.90 3.74
C ARG A 10 -0.72 15.40 3.96
N ASP A 11 0.00 16.07 3.06
CA ASP A 11 0.24 17.52 3.14
C ASP A 11 -1.08 18.30 3.07
N GLY A 12 -2.02 17.85 2.23
CA GLY A 12 -3.38 18.37 2.18
C GLY A 12 -4.14 18.16 3.48
N THR A 13 -3.98 17.02 4.14
CA THR A 13 -4.60 16.71 5.45
C THR A 13 -4.09 17.65 6.54
N VAL A 14 -2.77 17.90 6.55
CA VAL A 14 -2.13 18.86 7.45
C VAL A 14 -2.67 20.26 7.21
N GLU A 15 -2.77 20.68 5.95
CA GLU A 15 -3.25 22.02 5.62
C GLU A 15 -4.75 22.19 5.93
N MET A 16 -5.58 21.18 5.63
CA MET A 16 -7.00 21.19 6.01
C MET A 16 -7.17 21.27 7.53
N THR A 17 -6.37 20.53 8.29
CA THR A 17 -6.40 20.59 9.76
C THR A 17 -6.05 22.00 10.27
N LYS A 18 -5.05 22.66 9.68
CA LYS A 18 -4.72 24.06 10.02
C LYS A 18 -5.87 25.01 9.68
N GLN A 19 -6.43 24.94 8.47
CA GLN A 19 -7.52 25.80 8.06
C GLN A 19 -8.73 25.64 8.96
N ARG A 20 -9.03 24.40 9.37
CA ARG A 20 -10.09 24.12 10.33
C ARG A 20 -9.85 24.80 11.68
N LEU A 21 -8.64 24.70 12.23
CA LEU A 21 -8.28 25.37 13.48
C LEU A 21 -8.36 26.90 13.36
N LEU A 22 -8.04 27.45 12.19
CA LEU A 22 -8.14 28.89 11.92
C LEU A 22 -9.58 29.38 11.80
N LEU A 23 -10.50 28.55 11.29
CA LEU A 23 -11.91 28.91 11.09
C LEU A 23 -12.78 28.67 12.33
N ALA A 24 -12.65 27.51 12.97
CA ALA A 24 -13.54 27.09 14.05
C ALA A 24 -12.86 27.01 15.43
N GLY A 25 -11.54 27.22 15.51
CA GLY A 25 -10.77 27.01 16.73
C GLY A 25 -10.67 25.54 17.12
N ARG A 26 -10.39 25.26 18.40
CA ARG A 26 -10.40 23.88 18.92
C ARG A 26 -11.84 23.37 18.99
N SER A 27 -12.10 22.27 18.30
CA SER A 27 -13.35 21.53 18.39
C SER A 27 -13.42 20.73 19.71
N ARG A 28 -14.63 20.54 20.24
CA ARG A 28 -14.87 19.72 21.45
C ARG A 28 -15.32 18.30 21.14
N ASP A 29 -15.46 17.93 19.86
CA ASP A 29 -15.93 16.59 19.50
C ASP A 29 -14.84 15.53 19.81
N PRO A 30 -15.09 14.61 20.77
CA PRO A 30 -14.12 13.58 21.13
C PRO A 30 -13.91 12.55 20.02
N LYS A 31 -14.85 12.39 19.06
CA LYS A 31 -14.66 11.56 17.86
C LYS A 31 -13.61 12.15 16.93
N LEU A 32 -13.27 13.42 17.13
CA LEU A 32 -12.24 14.13 16.38
C LEU A 32 -10.86 14.06 17.03
N GLY A 33 -10.66 13.17 18.03
CA GLY A 33 -9.36 12.76 18.56
C GLY A 33 -8.46 13.93 19.00
N ASP A 34 -7.15 13.71 19.06
CA ASP A 34 -6.21 14.78 19.38
C ASP A 34 -6.08 15.75 18.19
N GLN A 35 -6.67 16.93 18.33
CA GLN A 35 -6.64 18.01 17.33
C GLN A 35 -5.29 18.74 17.28
N ALA A 36 -4.35 18.43 18.18
CA ALA A 36 -2.99 18.93 18.11
C ALA A 36 -2.13 18.18 17.08
N SER A 37 -2.53 16.98 16.65
CA SER A 37 -1.85 16.24 15.58
C SER A 37 -2.35 16.71 14.21
N LEU A 38 -1.44 17.32 13.44
CA LEU A 38 -1.73 17.81 12.10
C LEU A 38 -1.89 16.68 11.06
N ASP A 39 -1.29 15.51 11.31
CA ASP A 39 -1.34 14.33 10.45
C ASP A 39 -2.28 13.24 10.96
N ARG A 40 -3.29 13.64 11.74
CA ARG A 40 -4.30 12.75 12.30
C ARG A 40 -4.92 11.86 11.21
N GLY A 41 -5.09 10.58 11.55
CA GLY A 41 -5.60 9.57 10.63
C GLY A 41 -4.55 8.91 9.75
N PHE A 42 -3.28 9.29 9.90
CA PHE A 42 -2.12 8.56 9.39
C PHE A 42 -1.30 7.97 10.55
N GLU A 43 -1.93 7.18 11.43
CA GLU A 43 -1.22 6.57 12.55
C GLU A 43 0.00 5.77 12.06
N VAL A 44 1.16 6.01 12.67
CA VAL A 44 2.45 5.45 12.25
C VAL A 44 2.36 3.93 12.09
N SER A 45 1.73 3.23 13.04
CA SER A 45 1.58 1.78 13.00
C SER A 45 0.74 1.28 11.81
N ARG A 46 -0.33 1.99 11.44
CA ARG A 46 -1.17 1.58 10.31
C ARG A 46 -0.51 1.89 8.97
N VAL A 47 0.14 3.05 8.88
CA VAL A 47 0.97 3.44 7.73
C VAL A 47 2.12 2.45 7.52
N GLU A 48 2.78 2.03 8.59
CA GLU A 48 3.82 0.99 8.57
C GLU A 48 3.26 -0.35 8.10
N THR A 49 2.05 -0.73 8.52
CA THR A 49 1.40 -1.97 8.11
C THR A 49 1.14 -2.00 6.61
N VAL A 50 0.48 -0.98 6.05
CA VAL A 50 0.18 -0.93 4.60
C VAL A 50 1.46 -0.81 3.76
N THR A 51 2.46 -0.08 4.26
CA THR A 51 3.75 0.04 3.58
C THR A 51 4.52 -1.27 3.59
N SER A 52 4.53 -1.98 4.72
CA SER A 52 5.16 -3.30 4.86
C SER A 52 4.46 -4.34 3.97
N ALA A 53 3.13 -4.28 3.85
CA ALA A 53 2.38 -5.13 2.93
C ALA A 53 2.80 -4.94 1.47
N ALA A 54 2.89 -3.68 1.02
CA ALA A 54 3.32 -3.39 -0.34
C ALA A 54 4.80 -3.74 -0.58
N GLN A 55 5.66 -3.58 0.44
CA GLN A 55 7.05 -4.04 0.39
C GLN A 55 7.16 -5.56 0.28
N ALA A 56 6.37 -6.32 1.04
CA ALA A 56 6.35 -7.77 0.99
C ALA A 56 5.90 -8.29 -0.39
N LEU A 57 4.89 -7.66 -1.01
CA LEU A 57 4.48 -7.99 -2.38
C LEU A 57 5.61 -7.76 -3.39
N ALA A 58 6.32 -6.63 -3.30
CA ALA A 58 7.46 -6.36 -4.17
C ALA A 58 8.64 -7.31 -3.92
N ALA A 59 8.94 -7.65 -2.67
CA ALA A 59 9.97 -8.63 -2.32
C ALA A 59 9.63 -10.00 -2.89
N TYR A 60 8.35 -10.39 -2.88
CA TYR A 60 7.86 -11.62 -3.50
C TYR A 60 8.10 -11.60 -5.02
N GLY A 61 7.62 -10.57 -5.71
CA GLY A 61 7.88 -10.39 -7.15
C GLY A 61 9.37 -10.42 -7.49
N LYS A 62 10.20 -9.70 -6.72
CA LYS A 62 11.66 -9.67 -6.88
C LYS A 62 12.30 -11.05 -6.70
N SER A 63 11.86 -11.83 -5.71
CA SER A 63 12.38 -13.18 -5.47
C SER A 63 12.09 -14.13 -6.63
N LEU A 64 10.88 -14.06 -7.20
CA LEU A 64 10.50 -14.86 -8.36
C LEU A 64 11.27 -14.41 -9.61
N ALA A 65 11.39 -13.11 -9.84
CA ALA A 65 12.18 -12.57 -10.95
C ALA A 65 13.63 -13.04 -10.87
N ALA A 66 14.26 -12.94 -9.70
CA ALA A 66 15.63 -13.41 -9.48
C ALA A 66 15.82 -14.91 -9.74
N LEU A 67 14.77 -15.73 -9.57
CA LEU A 67 14.80 -17.15 -9.90
C LEU A 67 14.77 -17.42 -11.40
N VAL A 68 14.18 -16.54 -12.21
CA VAL A 68 14.05 -16.76 -13.66
C VAL A 68 15.04 -15.96 -14.48
N THR A 69 15.63 -14.92 -13.89
CA THR A 69 16.78 -14.21 -14.45
C THR A 69 18.07 -14.94 -14.09
N ASP A 70 19.13 -14.72 -14.87
CA ASP A 70 20.43 -15.32 -14.61
C ASP A 70 21.18 -14.60 -13.46
N SER A 71 20.49 -14.45 -12.33
CA SER A 71 20.97 -13.77 -11.14
C SER A 71 21.98 -14.63 -10.40
N GLN A 72 22.96 -13.96 -9.79
CA GLN A 72 23.97 -14.65 -8.98
C GLN A 72 23.33 -15.22 -7.72
N SER A 73 23.86 -16.34 -7.23
CA SER A 73 23.38 -17.03 -6.01
C SER A 73 23.23 -16.08 -4.81
N ALA A 74 24.14 -15.11 -4.66
CA ALA A 74 24.07 -14.09 -3.61
C ALA A 74 22.86 -13.15 -3.72
N GLU A 75 22.51 -12.72 -4.94
CA GLU A 75 21.33 -11.86 -5.19
C GLU A 75 20.04 -12.61 -4.89
N LEU A 76 20.00 -13.89 -5.29
CA LEU A 76 18.87 -14.77 -5.04
C LEU A 76 18.64 -14.98 -3.54
N GLN A 77 19.71 -15.27 -2.79
CA GLN A 77 19.65 -15.38 -1.33
C GLN A 77 19.20 -14.08 -0.67
N ALA A 78 19.69 -12.94 -1.14
CA ALA A 78 19.27 -11.64 -0.62
C ALA A 78 17.78 -11.38 -0.86
N ALA A 79 17.27 -11.67 -2.06
CA ALA A 79 15.86 -11.52 -2.39
C ALA A 79 14.94 -12.43 -1.56
N SER A 80 15.35 -13.68 -1.31
CA SER A 80 14.60 -14.61 -0.46
C SER A 80 14.58 -14.18 1.01
N ARG A 81 15.72 -13.75 1.56
CA ARG A 81 15.77 -13.20 2.93
C ARG A 81 14.90 -11.95 3.07
N GLU A 82 14.92 -11.08 2.06
CA GLU A 82 14.05 -9.89 2.01
C GLU A 82 12.57 -10.28 1.99
N LEU A 83 12.18 -11.30 1.22
CA LEU A 83 10.83 -11.83 1.19
C LEU A 83 10.39 -12.35 2.57
N VAL A 84 11.14 -13.29 3.15
CA VAL A 84 10.83 -13.90 4.45
C VAL A 84 10.72 -12.83 5.54
N ALA A 85 11.69 -11.90 5.59
CA ALA A 85 11.66 -10.80 6.54
C ALA A 85 10.45 -9.89 6.34
N SER A 86 10.06 -9.60 5.08
CA SER A 86 8.93 -8.72 4.80
C SER A 86 7.58 -9.37 5.13
N LEU A 87 7.43 -10.67 4.84
CA LEU A 87 6.23 -11.43 5.23
C LEU A 87 6.09 -11.51 6.76
N GLY A 88 7.20 -11.71 7.48
CA GLY A 88 7.20 -11.78 8.94
C GLY A 88 6.86 -10.46 9.66
N ARG A 89 6.97 -9.31 8.97
CA ARG A 89 6.63 -7.98 9.52
C ARG A 89 5.15 -7.64 9.44
N VAL A 90 4.38 -8.31 8.58
CA VAL A 90 2.95 -8.03 8.40
C VAL A 90 2.13 -9.08 9.15
N PRO A 91 1.43 -8.72 10.23
CA PRO A 91 0.69 -9.68 11.06
C PRO A 91 -0.24 -10.59 10.23
N GLU A 92 -1.02 -10.00 9.32
CA GLU A 92 -2.00 -10.73 8.50
C GLU A 92 -1.36 -11.74 7.54
N ALA A 93 -0.10 -11.53 7.13
CA ALA A 93 0.66 -12.50 6.33
C ALA A 93 1.30 -13.55 7.22
N LYS A 94 1.89 -13.14 8.35
CA LYS A 94 2.53 -14.03 9.32
C LYS A 94 1.57 -15.08 9.86
N GLU A 95 0.32 -14.72 10.14
CA GLU A 95 -0.71 -15.67 10.59
C GLU A 95 -1.07 -16.75 9.55
N LYS A 96 -0.64 -16.59 8.29
CA LYS A 96 -0.89 -17.53 7.19
C LYS A 96 0.35 -18.32 6.76
N LEU A 97 1.47 -18.09 7.42
CA LEU A 97 2.71 -18.79 7.14
C LEU A 97 3.15 -19.50 8.41
N SER A 98 3.21 -20.82 8.36
CA SER A 98 3.90 -21.58 9.40
C SER A 98 5.41 -21.38 9.26
N ASP A 99 6.14 -21.54 10.37
CA ASP A 99 7.61 -21.47 10.36
C ASP A 99 8.22 -22.42 9.32
N LYS A 100 7.60 -23.60 9.11
CA LYS A 100 7.99 -24.57 8.09
C LYS A 100 7.86 -24.03 6.66
N GLN A 101 6.85 -23.20 6.39
CA GLN A 101 6.66 -22.60 5.06
C GLN A 101 7.68 -21.50 4.80
N LEU A 102 8.00 -20.70 5.82
CA LEU A 102 9.08 -19.71 5.74
C LEU A 102 10.43 -20.39 5.54
N GLU A 103 10.68 -21.49 6.23
CA GLU A 103 11.88 -22.31 6.07
C GLU A 103 11.95 -22.92 4.67
N ALA A 104 10.85 -23.48 4.14
CA ALA A 104 10.80 -24.04 2.79
C ALA A 104 11.15 -22.99 1.71
N ILE A 105 10.64 -21.76 1.84
CA ILE A 105 10.99 -20.63 0.96
C ILE A 105 12.48 -20.29 1.04
N GLY A 106 13.06 -20.33 2.26
CA GLY A 106 14.47 -20.06 2.48
C GLY A 106 15.39 -21.15 1.90
N THR A 107 15.05 -22.42 2.14
CA THR A 107 15.84 -23.59 1.77
C THR A 107 15.87 -23.80 0.25
N VAL A 108 14.71 -23.72 -0.42
CA VAL A 108 14.62 -23.97 -1.86
C VAL A 108 15.49 -23.00 -2.68
N VAL A 109 15.72 -21.80 -2.15
CA VAL A 109 16.57 -20.78 -2.78
C VAL A 109 18.06 -21.06 -2.61
N GLN A 110 18.48 -21.66 -1.48
CA GLN A 110 19.89 -22.00 -1.26
C GLN A 110 20.37 -23.10 -2.22
N GLU A 111 19.46 -23.96 -2.65
CA GLU A 111 19.75 -25.09 -3.52
C GLU A 111 19.95 -24.74 -5.02
N VAL A 112 19.60 -23.52 -5.44
CA VAL A 112 19.66 -23.06 -6.84
C VAL A 112 21.09 -22.71 -7.30
N GLY A 113 22.10 -22.84 -6.44
CA GLY A 113 23.48 -22.37 -6.66
C GLY A 113 24.40 -23.20 -7.58
N GLY A 114 23.92 -24.00 -8.55
CA GLY A 114 24.80 -24.82 -9.40
C GLY A 114 24.21 -25.25 -10.76
N LEU A 115 25.09 -25.76 -11.65
CA LEU A 115 24.94 -26.06 -13.10
C LEU A 115 23.66 -26.79 -13.60
N TRP A 116 22.76 -27.22 -12.72
CA TRP A 116 21.46 -27.87 -13.02
C TRP A 116 20.29 -26.87 -12.86
N ILE A 117 20.49 -25.71 -13.44
CA ILE A 117 19.88 -24.44 -13.04
C ILE A 117 18.36 -24.40 -13.29
N ASP A 118 17.86 -24.89 -14.43
CA ASP A 118 16.48 -24.64 -14.84
C ASP A 118 15.43 -25.47 -14.11
N VAL A 119 15.70 -26.75 -13.86
CA VAL A 119 14.77 -27.64 -13.13
C VAL A 119 14.64 -27.17 -11.68
N LYS A 120 15.76 -26.84 -11.02
CA LYS A 120 15.76 -26.32 -9.65
C LYS A 120 15.13 -24.93 -9.54
N ARG A 121 15.38 -24.03 -10.50
CA ARG A 121 14.68 -22.73 -10.59
C ARG A 121 13.17 -22.94 -10.73
N LYS A 122 12.74 -23.90 -11.55
CA LYS A 122 11.32 -24.21 -11.74
C LYS A 122 10.68 -24.76 -10.46
N GLU A 123 11.37 -25.65 -9.76
CA GLU A 123 10.95 -26.18 -8.46
C GLU A 123 10.89 -25.10 -7.38
N ALA A 124 11.87 -24.19 -7.35
CA ALA A 124 11.90 -23.06 -6.44
C ALA A 124 10.74 -22.09 -6.68
N VAL A 125 10.49 -21.69 -7.93
CA VAL A 125 9.31 -20.86 -8.28
C VAL A 125 8.04 -21.57 -7.84
N THR A 126 7.94 -22.87 -8.13
CA THR A 126 6.76 -23.67 -7.77
C THR A 126 6.50 -23.68 -6.27
N THR A 127 7.55 -23.93 -5.50
CA THR A 127 7.49 -23.98 -4.03
C THR A 127 7.14 -22.62 -3.45
N ILE A 128 7.84 -21.56 -3.85
CA ILE A 128 7.58 -20.22 -3.31
C ILE A 128 6.15 -19.77 -3.63
N VAL A 129 5.69 -19.94 -4.88
CA VAL A 129 4.33 -19.55 -5.28
C VAL A 129 3.28 -20.33 -4.48
N ARG A 130 3.45 -21.65 -4.34
CA ARG A 130 2.50 -22.50 -3.59
C ARG A 130 2.44 -22.13 -2.11
N GLU A 131 3.59 -22.01 -1.46
CA GLU A 131 3.65 -21.78 -0.01
C GLU A 131 3.27 -20.35 0.38
N SER A 132 3.55 -19.37 -0.48
CA SER A 132 3.23 -17.96 -0.19
C SER A 132 1.83 -17.54 -0.65
N ARG A 133 1.12 -18.33 -1.47
CA ARG A 133 -0.15 -17.97 -2.11
C ARG A 133 -1.13 -17.27 -1.18
N GLN A 134 -1.46 -17.90 -0.04
CA GLN A 134 -2.44 -17.35 0.90
C GLN A 134 -1.96 -16.05 1.56
N ALA A 135 -0.67 -15.96 1.87
CA ALA A 135 -0.10 -14.75 2.46
C ALA A 135 -0.15 -13.58 1.47
N ILE A 136 0.23 -13.82 0.21
CA ILE A 136 0.18 -12.81 -0.87
C ILE A 136 -1.25 -12.35 -1.13
N ASP A 137 -2.22 -13.27 -1.16
CA ASP A 137 -3.64 -12.93 -1.31
C ASP A 137 -4.12 -12.03 -0.15
N ARG A 138 -3.71 -12.33 1.09
CA ARG A 138 -4.04 -11.51 2.27
C ARG A 138 -3.44 -10.12 2.21
N LEU A 139 -2.20 -9.99 1.74
CA LEU A 139 -1.57 -8.68 1.54
C LEU A 139 -2.33 -7.85 0.50
N CYS A 140 -2.76 -8.47 -0.60
CA CYS A 140 -3.57 -7.80 -1.62
C CYS A 140 -4.95 -7.39 -1.05
N ASP A 141 -5.61 -8.26 -0.30
CA ASP A 141 -6.90 -7.96 0.35
C ASP A 141 -6.78 -6.85 1.39
N LEU A 142 -5.68 -6.82 2.14
CA LEU A 142 -5.40 -5.76 3.10
C LEU A 142 -5.28 -4.40 2.40
N LEU A 143 -4.50 -4.33 1.32
CA LEU A 143 -4.34 -3.09 0.55
C LEU A 143 -5.64 -2.67 -0.13
N ALA A 144 -6.36 -3.59 -0.78
CA ALA A 144 -7.63 -3.28 -1.42
C ALA A 144 -8.68 -2.78 -0.42
N ARG A 145 -8.75 -3.39 0.77
CA ARG A 145 -9.68 -2.97 1.84
C ARG A 145 -9.29 -1.61 2.41
N ASP A 146 -8.03 -1.41 2.77
CA ASP A 146 -7.60 -0.19 3.45
C ASP A 146 -7.65 1.05 2.53
N PHE A 147 -7.48 0.85 1.22
CA PHE A 147 -7.57 1.89 0.20
C PHE A 147 -8.93 1.94 -0.52
N ALA A 148 -9.90 1.11 -0.13
CA ALA A 148 -11.22 1.10 -0.78
C ALA A 148 -11.84 2.51 -0.81
N PRO A 149 -12.25 3.01 -1.99
CA PRO A 149 -12.89 4.33 -2.08
C PRO A 149 -14.15 4.38 -1.21
N GLY A 150 -14.22 5.36 -0.31
CA GLY A 150 -15.39 5.64 0.54
C GLY A 150 -15.52 4.79 1.80
N THR A 151 -14.99 3.56 1.83
CA THR A 151 -15.11 2.67 3.02
C THR A 151 -13.77 2.24 3.61
N GLY A 152 -12.67 2.43 2.88
CA GLY A 152 -11.34 2.08 3.34
C GLY A 152 -10.87 3.00 4.45
N TRP A 153 -9.99 2.49 5.30
CA TRP A 153 -9.42 3.27 6.41
C TRP A 153 -8.83 4.60 5.93
N VAL A 154 -8.07 4.61 4.82
CA VAL A 154 -7.49 5.87 4.29
C VAL A 154 -8.58 6.86 3.86
N ALA A 155 -9.68 6.37 3.27
CA ALA A 155 -10.79 7.22 2.85
C ALA A 155 -11.48 7.87 4.06
N LEU A 156 -11.81 7.05 5.07
CA LEU A 156 -12.53 7.47 6.26
C LEU A 156 -11.73 8.50 7.06
N GLN A 157 -10.42 8.31 7.19
CA GLN A 157 -9.55 9.23 7.93
C GLN A 157 -9.51 10.62 7.30
N LEU A 158 -9.53 10.70 5.97
CA LEU A 158 -9.58 11.97 5.26
C LEU A 158 -10.96 12.65 5.41
N GLN A 159 -12.05 11.88 5.33
CA GLN A 159 -13.42 12.40 5.50
C GLN A 159 -13.64 13.07 6.86
N VAL A 160 -13.05 12.50 7.92
CA VAL A 160 -13.14 13.04 9.29
C VAL A 160 -12.61 14.47 9.42
N ILE A 161 -11.72 14.91 8.53
CA ILE A 161 -11.20 16.30 8.50
C ILE A 161 -11.94 17.14 7.46
N GLU A 162 -12.21 16.57 6.29
CA GLU A 162 -12.85 17.27 5.17
C GLU A 162 -14.29 17.72 5.48
N ASP A 163 -15.12 16.83 6.06
CA ASP A 163 -16.55 17.13 6.27
C ASP A 163 -16.75 18.27 7.28
N PRO A 164 -16.09 18.27 8.47
CA PRO A 164 -16.17 19.41 9.38
C PRO A 164 -15.61 20.69 8.77
N LEU A 165 -14.49 20.63 8.03
CA LEU A 165 -13.91 21.81 7.41
C LEU A 165 -14.85 22.44 6.37
N ILE A 166 -15.51 21.63 5.55
CA ILE A 166 -16.54 22.15 4.62
C ILE A 166 -17.69 22.80 5.36
N ALA A 167 -18.18 22.19 6.45
CA ALA A 167 -19.28 22.75 7.23
C ALA A 167 -18.88 24.09 7.86
N ASP A 168 -17.71 24.15 8.50
CA ASP A 168 -17.16 25.35 9.12
C ASP A 168 -16.94 26.47 8.09
N ALA A 169 -16.32 26.14 6.95
CA ALA A 169 -16.09 27.10 5.87
C ALA A 169 -17.41 27.60 5.25
N THR A 170 -18.40 26.72 5.07
CA THR A 170 -19.72 27.13 4.57
C THR A 170 -20.38 28.11 5.53
N ASN A 171 -20.35 27.86 6.84
CA ASN A 171 -20.88 28.79 7.84
C ASN A 171 -20.16 30.15 7.78
N VAL A 172 -18.83 30.16 7.68
CA VAL A 172 -18.06 31.42 7.57
C VAL A 172 -18.33 32.17 6.26
N LEU A 173 -18.64 31.48 5.16
CA LEU A 173 -19.07 32.17 3.92
C LEU A 173 -20.39 32.93 4.09
N TYR A 174 -21.35 32.36 4.83
CA TYR A 174 -22.64 33.00 5.10
C TYR A 174 -22.56 34.09 6.18
N ASP A 175 -21.92 33.79 7.31
CA ASP A 175 -21.94 34.63 8.51
C ASP A 175 -20.73 35.58 8.63
N GLY A 176 -19.70 35.37 7.82
CA GLY A 176 -18.45 36.12 7.84
C GLY A 176 -18.65 37.62 7.58
N ARG A 177 -17.99 38.45 8.39
CA ARG A 177 -18.20 39.92 8.39
C ARG A 177 -17.14 40.65 7.56
N SER A 178 -16.02 40.01 7.29
CA SER A 178 -14.91 40.57 6.52
C SER A 178 -14.67 39.83 5.20
N TYR A 179 -14.00 40.51 4.27
CA TYR A 179 -13.51 39.88 3.05
C TYR A 179 -12.51 38.76 3.37
N ASP A 180 -11.60 38.98 4.32
CA ASP A 180 -10.56 38.01 4.67
C ASP A 180 -11.12 36.71 5.24
N GLU A 181 -12.19 36.77 6.05
CA GLU A 181 -12.91 35.58 6.54
C GLU A 181 -13.53 34.79 5.39
N ARG A 182 -14.25 35.47 4.49
CA ARG A 182 -14.88 34.83 3.33
C ARG A 182 -13.85 34.25 2.36
N LYS A 183 -12.72 34.95 2.16
CA LYS A 183 -11.62 34.46 1.32
C LYS A 183 -11.02 33.18 1.91
N ARG A 184 -10.69 33.15 3.21
CA ARG A 184 -10.17 31.93 3.86
C ARG A 184 -11.14 30.76 3.76
N ALA A 185 -12.44 31.02 3.92
CA ALA A 185 -13.46 30.00 3.77
C ALA A 185 -13.54 29.45 2.33
N SER A 186 -13.44 30.33 1.32
CA SER A 186 -13.35 29.91 -0.09
C SER A 186 -12.10 29.05 -0.34
N ASP A 187 -10.93 29.50 0.12
CA ASP A 187 -9.66 28.77 -0.05
C ASP A 187 -9.73 27.38 0.63
N ALA A 188 -10.38 27.28 1.79
CA ALA A 188 -10.59 26.02 2.49
C ALA A 188 -11.51 25.05 1.72
N ILE A 189 -12.58 25.55 1.09
CA ILE A 189 -13.48 24.74 0.26
C ILE A 189 -12.74 24.21 -0.98
N ASP A 190 -11.98 25.07 -1.66
CA ASP A 190 -11.17 24.68 -2.82
C ASP A 190 -10.13 23.62 -2.45
N LEU A 191 -9.51 23.76 -1.28
CA LEU A 191 -8.57 22.78 -0.73
C LEU A 191 -9.25 21.42 -0.48
N VAL A 192 -10.45 21.40 0.11
CA VAL A 192 -11.19 20.16 0.35
C VAL A 192 -11.59 19.50 -0.98
N HIS A 193 -12.12 20.26 -1.94
CA HIS A 193 -12.48 19.72 -3.26
C HIS A 193 -11.26 19.14 -4.00
N GLY A 194 -10.14 19.87 -4.00
CA GLY A 194 -8.89 19.39 -4.59
C GLY A 194 -8.39 18.09 -3.95
N ASN A 195 -8.43 17.99 -2.62
CA ASN A 195 -8.05 16.77 -1.91
C ASN A 195 -9.02 15.60 -2.18
N ARG A 196 -10.33 15.86 -2.23
CA ARG A 196 -11.33 14.82 -2.53
C ARG A 196 -11.13 14.17 -3.88
N MET A 197 -10.92 14.98 -4.92
CA MET A 197 -10.67 14.45 -6.28
C MET A 197 -9.41 13.59 -6.30
N ARG A 198 -8.31 14.11 -5.74
CA ARG A 198 -7.03 13.38 -5.68
C ARG A 198 -7.14 12.10 -4.86
N ARG A 199 -7.81 12.15 -3.72
CA ARG A 199 -8.08 10.97 -2.89
C ARG A 199 -8.79 9.90 -3.69
N THR A 200 -9.92 10.22 -4.34
CA THR A 200 -10.69 9.25 -5.11
C THR A 200 -9.84 8.57 -6.18
N GLU A 201 -9.06 9.35 -6.93
CA GLU A 201 -8.17 8.82 -7.98
C GLU A 201 -7.11 7.87 -7.40
N VAL A 202 -6.41 8.29 -6.34
CA VAL A 202 -5.33 7.51 -5.73
C VAL A 202 -5.83 6.24 -5.06
N LEU A 203 -6.92 6.35 -4.28
CA LEU A 203 -7.53 5.23 -3.59
C LEU A 203 -8.03 4.17 -4.58
N GLN A 204 -8.68 4.62 -5.66
CA GLN A 204 -9.11 3.73 -6.74
C GLN A 204 -7.91 3.05 -7.38
N HIS A 205 -6.86 3.80 -7.70
CA HIS A 205 -5.66 3.25 -8.35
C HIS A 205 -4.97 2.17 -7.51
N VAL A 206 -4.79 2.40 -6.20
CA VAL A 206 -4.18 1.40 -5.30
C VAL A 206 -5.09 0.17 -5.16
N THR A 207 -6.40 0.37 -5.05
CA THR A 207 -7.39 -0.72 -4.94
C THR A 207 -7.40 -1.58 -6.20
N ASP A 208 -7.40 -0.96 -7.37
CA ASP A 208 -7.35 -1.66 -8.67
C ASP A 208 -6.03 -2.41 -8.83
N ALA A 209 -4.91 -1.79 -8.47
CA ALA A 209 -3.60 -2.43 -8.52
C ALA A 209 -3.50 -3.63 -7.56
N ALA A 210 -4.02 -3.53 -6.34
CA ALA A 210 -4.07 -4.63 -5.38
C ALA A 210 -4.97 -5.77 -5.87
N THR A 211 -6.13 -5.45 -6.45
CA THR A 211 -7.06 -6.44 -7.02
C THR A 211 -6.46 -7.14 -8.24
N ALA A 212 -5.83 -6.39 -9.13
CA ALA A 212 -5.12 -6.93 -10.28
C ALA A 212 -3.93 -7.82 -9.86
N MET A 213 -3.21 -7.42 -8.81
CA MET A 213 -2.12 -8.20 -8.23
C MET A 213 -2.61 -9.53 -7.67
N LYS A 214 -3.73 -9.53 -6.92
CA LYS A 214 -4.36 -10.76 -6.42
C LYS A 214 -4.75 -11.70 -7.56
N LYS A 215 -5.38 -11.15 -8.62
CA LYS A 215 -5.74 -11.93 -9.82
C LYS A 215 -4.50 -12.52 -10.50
N ALA A 216 -3.44 -11.73 -10.62
CA ALA A 216 -2.17 -12.18 -11.19
C ALA A 216 -1.52 -13.28 -10.34
N ASN A 217 -1.61 -13.19 -9.01
CA ASN A 217 -1.11 -14.23 -8.10
C ASN A 217 -1.90 -15.53 -8.26
N GLY A 218 -3.23 -15.45 -8.38
CA GLY A 218 -4.07 -16.61 -8.67
C GLY A 218 -3.76 -17.26 -10.02
N ALA A 219 -3.58 -16.46 -11.07
CA ALA A 219 -3.20 -16.95 -12.39
C ALA A 219 -1.80 -17.59 -12.40
N LEU A 220 -0.84 -16.99 -11.68
CA LEU A 220 0.50 -17.54 -11.54
C LEU A 220 0.49 -18.87 -10.76
N ALA A 221 -0.26 -18.94 -9.66
CA ALA A 221 -0.41 -20.18 -8.90
C ALA A 221 -1.00 -21.31 -9.76
N GLN A 222 -2.02 -21.01 -10.56
CA GLN A 222 -2.58 -21.98 -11.50
C GLN A 222 -1.56 -22.41 -12.57
N ALA A 223 -0.86 -21.45 -13.20
CA ALA A 223 0.14 -21.76 -14.22
C ALA A 223 1.32 -22.56 -13.67
N VAL A 224 1.66 -22.37 -12.40
CA VAL A 224 2.64 -23.17 -11.66
C VAL A 224 2.16 -24.61 -11.43
N GLU A 225 0.91 -24.79 -11.01
CA GLU A 225 0.30 -26.12 -10.84
C GLU A 225 0.23 -26.88 -12.18
N ASP A 226 -0.14 -26.19 -13.25
CA ASP A 226 -0.25 -26.76 -14.60
C ASP A 226 1.09 -26.85 -15.34
N SER A 227 2.19 -26.34 -14.74
CA SER A 227 3.52 -26.26 -15.36
C SER A 227 3.60 -25.46 -16.67
N THR A 228 2.67 -24.53 -16.90
CA THR A 228 2.52 -23.74 -18.14
C THR A 228 3.04 -22.31 -18.07
N TRP A 229 3.82 -21.95 -17.05
CA TRP A 229 4.35 -20.60 -16.87
C TRP A 229 5.65 -20.37 -17.64
N SER A 230 5.93 -19.09 -17.95
CA SER A 230 7.17 -18.62 -18.56
C SER A 230 7.93 -17.61 -17.68
N ALA A 231 9.22 -17.40 -17.95
CA ALA A 231 10.00 -16.34 -17.29
C ALA A 231 9.39 -14.95 -17.51
N GLN A 232 8.73 -14.73 -18.65
CA GLN A 232 8.05 -13.48 -18.97
C GLN A 232 6.83 -13.25 -18.08
N ASP A 233 6.07 -14.29 -17.75
CA ASP A 233 4.93 -14.19 -16.82
C ASP A 233 5.39 -13.77 -15.42
N ILE A 234 6.50 -14.35 -14.95
CA ILE A 234 7.13 -14.01 -13.68
C ILE A 234 7.63 -12.56 -13.68
N GLN A 235 8.29 -12.12 -14.75
CA GLN A 235 8.77 -10.76 -14.88
C GLN A 235 7.61 -9.75 -14.87
N ALA A 236 6.55 -10.02 -15.63
CA ALA A 236 5.35 -9.19 -15.66
C ALA A 236 4.65 -9.15 -14.29
N PHE A 237 4.68 -10.24 -13.53
CA PHE A 237 4.19 -10.28 -12.16
C PHE A 237 5.04 -9.40 -11.22
N ALA A 238 6.37 -9.50 -11.32
CA ALA A 238 7.31 -8.72 -10.51
C ALA A 238 7.18 -7.20 -10.75
N GLU A 239 7.00 -6.80 -12.01
CA GLU A 239 6.77 -5.41 -12.39
C GLU A 239 5.49 -4.85 -11.76
N ARG A 240 4.38 -5.61 -11.81
CA ARG A 240 3.12 -5.22 -11.14
C ARG A 240 3.30 -5.04 -9.63
N ALA A 241 4.02 -5.95 -8.99
CA ALA A 241 4.31 -5.88 -7.57
C ALA A 241 5.08 -4.60 -7.20
N GLN A 242 6.09 -4.27 -8.02
CA GLN A 242 6.91 -3.07 -7.82
C GLN A 242 6.12 -1.79 -8.12
N SER A 243 5.23 -1.78 -9.12
CA SER A 243 4.32 -0.66 -9.38
C SER A 243 3.38 -0.41 -8.20
N LEU A 244 2.80 -1.47 -7.61
CA LEU A 244 1.95 -1.36 -6.43
C LEU A 244 2.73 -0.81 -5.23
N ARG A 245 3.95 -1.30 -4.99
CA ARG A 245 4.83 -0.72 -3.95
C ARG A 245 5.14 0.75 -4.19
N ALA A 246 5.45 1.13 -5.42
CA ALA A 246 5.70 2.53 -5.76
C ALA A 246 4.45 3.39 -5.54
N ALA A 247 3.26 2.84 -5.80
CA ALA A 247 2.01 3.51 -5.50
C ALA A 247 1.79 3.71 -4.01
N VAL A 248 2.24 2.81 -3.12
CA VAL A 248 2.01 2.91 -1.65
C VAL A 248 3.12 3.63 -0.88
N LYS A 249 4.39 3.56 -1.31
CA LYS A 249 5.59 3.98 -0.54
C LYS A 249 5.53 5.42 0.02
N ILE A 250 4.73 6.31 -0.55
CA ILE A 250 4.86 7.74 -0.28
C ILE A 250 3.92 8.28 0.79
N ILE A 251 3.15 7.39 1.43
CA ILE A 251 2.55 7.69 2.73
C ILE A 251 3.64 7.88 3.81
N THR A 252 4.80 7.22 3.68
CA THR A 252 5.83 7.15 4.75
C THR A 252 6.96 8.18 4.68
N THR A 253 7.22 8.79 3.51
CA THR A 253 8.35 9.71 3.35
C THR A 253 8.03 11.07 3.99
N LYS A 254 8.78 11.43 5.05
CA LYS A 254 8.88 12.80 5.57
C LYS A 254 9.45 13.74 4.50
#